data_AF-A0A921KK44-F1
#
_entry.id   AF-A0A921KK44-F1
#
_cell.length_a   1.000
_cell.length_b   1.000
_cell.length_c   1.000
_cell.angle_alpha   90.00
_cell.angle_beta   90.00
_cell.angle_gamma   90.00
#
_symmetry.space_group_name_H-M   'P 1'
#
loop_
_entity.id
_entity.type
_entity.pdbx_description
1 polymer ?
#
loop_
_entity_poly.entity_id
_entity_poly.type
_entity_poly.pdbx_seq_one_letter_code
_entity_poly.pdbx_strand_id
1 'polypeptide(L)' 'MSKKIVIVESPSKSKTIEKYLGSDYIVTSS' A
#
# COMPACT_ATOMS: atom_id res chain seq x y z
N MET A 1 -14.17 3.20 -9.38
CA MET A 1 -13.44 4.08 -8.46
C MET A 1 -11.95 3.89 -8.69
N SER A 2 -11.18 4.97 -8.76
CA SER A 2 -9.74 4.90 -9.04
C SER A 2 -9.00 4.43 -7.77
N LYS A 3 -8.49 3.18 -7.78
CA LYS A 3 -7.65 2.67 -6.68
C LYS A 3 -6.32 3.39 -6.70
N LYS A 4 -5.92 3.99 -5.59
CA LYS A 4 -4.64 4.71 -5.48
C LYS A 4 -3.51 3.71 -5.27
N ILE A 5 -2.48 3.80 -6.11
CA ILE A 5 -1.26 2.99 -5.97
C ILE A 5 -0.26 3.73 -5.10
N VAL A 6 0.27 3.05 -4.09
CA VAL A 6 1.31 3.55 -3.20
C VAL A 6 2.50 2.60 -3.31
N ILE A 7 3.66 3.12 -3.69
CA ILE A 7 4.89 2.33 -3.81
C ILE A 7 5.84 2.73 -2.68
N VAL A 8 6.38 1.74 -1.97
CA VAL A 8 7.28 1.95 -0.83
C VAL A 8 8.54 1.08 -0.94
N GLU A 9 9.60 1.50 -0.28
CA GLU A 9 10.95 0.91 -0.41
C GLU A 9 11.16 -0.38 0.39
N SER A 10 10.15 -0.84 1.13
CA SER A 10 10.28 -1.99 2.02
C SER A 10 8.99 -2.79 2.10
N PRO A 11 9.05 -4.14 2.00
CA PRO A 11 7.89 -5.01 2.13
C PRO A 11 7.28 -4.98 3.53
N SER A 12 8.07 -4.66 4.56
CA SER A 12 7.56 -4.51 5.93
C SER A 12 6.70 -3.25 6.09
N LYS A 13 7.08 -2.16 5.39
CA LYS A 13 6.30 -0.92 5.36
C LYS A 13 5.01 -1.10 4.55
N SER A 14 5.05 -1.79 3.41
CA SER A 14 3.85 -2.00 2.59
C SER A 14 2.74 -2.73 3.36
N LYS A 15 3.08 -3.83 4.04
CA LYS A 15 2.14 -4.60 4.88
C LYS A 15 1.50 -3.78 6.01
N THR A 16 2.28 -2.85 6.58
CA THR A 16 1.82 -1.98 7.66
C THR A 16 0.88 -0.91 7.11
N ILE A 17 1.26 -0.25 6.03
CA ILE A 17 0.49 0.81 5.38
C ILE A 17 -0.81 0.28 4.76
N GLU A 18 -0.80 -0.92 4.20
CA GLU A 18 -1.98 -1.60 3.65
C GLU A 18 -3.05 -1.80 4.73
N LYS A 19 -2.65 -2.16 5.96
CA LYS A 19 -3.57 -2.28 7.11
C LYS A 19 -4.19 -0.95 7.54
N TYR A 20 -3.46 0.17 7.39
CA TYR A 20 -3.95 1.49 7.78
C TYR A 20 -4.84 2.15 6.72
N LEU A 21 -4.52 1.98 5.45
CA LEU A 21 -5.23 2.61 4.34
C LEU A 21 -6.48 1.83 3.89
N GLY A 22 -6.49 0.52 4.12
CA GLY A 22 -7.61 -0.34 3.75
C GLY A 22 -7.70 -0.62 2.25
N SER A 23 -8.83 -1.20 1.84
CA SER A 23 -9.04 -1.83 0.53
C SER A 23 -9.06 -0.88 -0.68
N ASP A 24 -9.10 0.43 -0.43
CA ASP A 24 -9.11 1.48 -1.46
C ASP A 24 -7.71 1.78 -2.03
N TYR A 25 -6.67 1.27 -1.39
CA TYR A 25 -5.27 1.49 -1.77
C TYR A 25 -4.58 0.20 -2.16
N ILE A 26 -3.81 0.24 -3.24
CA ILE A 26 -2.92 -0.85 -3.66
C ILE A 26 -1.51 -0.46 -3.22
N VAL A 27 -1.01 -1.12 -2.18
CA VAL A 27 0.32 -0.84 -1.63
C VAL A 27 1.29 -1.88 -2.14
N THR A 28 2.30 -1.45 -2.89
CA THR A 28 3.33 -2.34 -3.45
C THR A 28 4.70 -1.92 -2.92
N SER A 29 5.62 -2.88 -2.80
CA SER A 29 7.01 -2.57 -2.46
C SER A 29 7.93 -2.93 -3.62
N SER A 30 8.88 -2.04 -3.91
CA SER A 30 10.00 -2.33 -4.81
C SER A 30 11.26 -2.70 -4.04
#